data_AF-A0A4Y2W5K7-F1
#
_entry.id   AF-A0A4Y2W5K7-F1
#
_cell.length_a   1.000
_cell.length_b   1.000
_cell.length_c   1.000
_cell.angle_alpha   90.00
_cell.angle_beta   90.00
_cell.angle_gamma   90.00
#
_symmetry.space_group_name_H-M   'P 1'
#
loop_
_entity.id
_entity.type
_entity.pdbx_description
1 polymer ?
#
loop_
_entity_poly.entity_id
_entity_poly.type
_entity_poly.pdbx_seq_one_letter_code
_entity_poly.pdbx_strand_id
1 'polypeptide(L)'
;MATVRSILSIAANERMHLIQFDVCSSFLYGKLEEAIYMQQPEGYSDGTDRVCKLKRSLYGLKQASRYWNKHFGEFFFLSELGFKTSEADSCLYIRDKDEKKLIVCMWMMD
;
A
#
# COMPACT_ATOMS: atom_id res chain seq x y z
N MET A 1 6.92 13.25 -2.36
CA MET A 1 8.15 13.67 -1.62
C MET A 1 7.91 14.64 -0.46
N ALA A 2 6.89 15.51 -0.48
CA ALA A 2 6.63 16.42 0.64
C ALA A 2 6.35 15.67 1.95
N THR A 3 5.50 14.65 1.92
CA THR A 3 5.10 13.84 3.08
C THR A 3 6.27 13.17 3.79
N VAL A 4 7.12 12.45 3.04
CA VAL A 4 8.31 11.79 3.61
C VAL A 4 9.23 12.79 4.30
N ARG A 5 9.48 13.96 3.67
CA ARG A 5 10.28 15.02 4.29
C ARG A 5 9.65 15.55 5.56
N SER A 6 8.34 15.80 5.57
CA SER A 6 7.62 16.24 6.77
C SER A 6 7.71 15.22 7.89
N ILE A 7 7.58 13.91 7.59
CA ILE A 7 7.72 12.84 8.59
C ILE A 7 9.12 12.82 9.16
N LEU A 8 10.16 12.92 8.32
CA LEU A 8 11.55 12.97 8.77
C LEU A 8 11.80 14.19 9.66
N SER A 9 11.26 15.36 9.30
CA SER A 9 11.34 16.58 10.13
C SER A 9 10.64 16.42 11.48
N ILE A 10 9.44 15.82 11.51
CA ILE A 10 8.71 15.53 12.76
C ILE A 10 9.49 14.55 13.61
N ALA A 11 9.97 13.44 13.02
CA ALA A 11 10.73 12.43 13.74
C ALA A 11 12.01 12.99 14.36
N ALA A 12 12.72 13.86 13.65
CA ALA A 12 13.90 14.55 14.16
C ALA A 12 13.57 15.50 15.32
N ASN A 13 12.48 16.27 15.20
CA ASN A 13 12.06 17.24 16.22
C ASN A 13 11.51 16.57 17.49
N GLU A 14 10.72 15.50 17.33
CA GLU A 14 10.08 14.76 18.42
C GLU A 14 10.93 13.58 18.93
N ARG A 15 12.16 13.41 18.42
CA ARG A 15 13.09 12.31 18.76
C ARG A 15 12.47 10.92 18.59
N MET A 16 11.69 10.73 17.54
CA MET A 16 11.04 9.45 17.24
C MET A 16 12.03 8.46 16.64
N HIS A 17 11.83 7.17 16.91
CA HIS A 17 12.53 6.11 16.20
C HIS A 17 11.92 5.89 14.81
N LEU A 18 12.76 5.93 13.77
CA LEU A 18 12.35 5.70 12.39
C LEU A 18 12.76 4.29 11.96
N ILE A 19 11.82 3.54 11.39
CA ILE A 19 12.06 2.23 10.81
C ILE A 19 11.43 2.20 9.42
N GLN A 20 12.19 1.71 8.44
CA GLN A 20 11.72 1.52 7.08
C GLN A 20 11.71 0.02 6.76
N PHE A 21 10.64 -0.44 6.13
CA PHE A 21 10.49 -1.82 5.67
C PHE A 21 10.22 -1.83 4.17
N ASP A 22 10.78 -2.83 3.49
CA ASP A 22 10.44 -3.14 2.11
C ASP A 22 9.55 -4.39 2.09
N VAL A 23 8.39 -4.28 1.44
CA VAL A 23 7.39 -5.36 1.39
C VAL A 23 7.47 -5.99 0.01
N CYS A 24 8.18 -7.10 -0.08
CA CYS A 24 8.21 -7.92 -1.28
C CYS A 24 6.78 -8.29 -1.72
N SER A 25 6.49 -8.14 -3.00
CA SER A 25 5.21 -8.55 -3.60
C SER A 25 3.96 -7.85 -3.04
N SER A 26 4.10 -6.62 -2.51
CA SER A 26 2.99 -5.82 -1.95
C SER A 26 1.76 -5.75 -2.87
N PHE A 27 1.97 -5.65 -4.18
CA PHE A 27 0.90 -5.60 -5.17
C PHE A 27 -0.01 -6.83 -5.18
N LEU A 28 0.49 -8.02 -4.85
CA LEU A 28 -0.28 -9.26 -4.87
C LEU A 28 -1.32 -9.35 -3.74
N TYR A 29 -1.22 -8.50 -2.73
CA TYR A 29 -2.18 -8.48 -1.63
C TYR A 29 -3.43 -7.65 -1.96
N GLY A 30 -3.31 -6.69 -2.88
CA GLY A 30 -4.43 -5.85 -3.34
C GLY A 30 -5.52 -6.71 -3.98
N LYS A 31 -6.74 -6.66 -3.43
CA LYS A 31 -7.90 -7.29 -4.04
C LYS A 31 -8.39 -6.40 -5.19
N LEU A 32 -8.54 -7.00 -6.37
CA LEU A 32 -9.14 -6.30 -7.51
C LEU A 32 -10.65 -6.15 -7.29
N GLU A 33 -11.14 -4.93 -7.43
CA GLU A 33 -12.58 -4.64 -7.42
C GLU A 33 -13.20 -4.86 -8.79
N GLU A 34 -12.40 -4.69 -9.85
CA GLU A 34 -12.79 -4.84 -11.23
C GLU A 34 -12.24 -6.13 -11.86
N ALA A 35 -12.89 -6.62 -12.90
CA ALA A 35 -12.44 -7.80 -13.64
C ALA A 35 -11.38 -7.41 -14.66
N ILE A 36 -10.11 -7.60 -14.32
CA ILE A 36 -8.98 -7.38 -15.22
C ILE A 36 -8.57 -8.69 -15.86
N TYR A 37 -8.34 -8.64 -17.17
CA TYR A 37 -7.83 -9.75 -17.95
C TYR A 37 -6.49 -9.37 -18.57
N MET A 38 -5.58 -10.32 -18.68
CA MET A 38 -4.32 -10.16 -19.38
C MET A 38 -4.13 -11.28 -20.39
N GLN A 39 -3.30 -11.03 -21.40
CA GLN A 39 -2.83 -12.10 -22.28
C GLN A 39 -2.06 -13.14 -21.47
N GLN A 40 -2.03 -14.37 -21.98
CA GLN A 40 -1.24 -15.42 -21.36
C GLN A 40 0.23 -15.00 -21.33
N PRO A 41 0.91 -15.10 -20.18
CA PRO A 41 2.31 -14.75 -20.09
C PRO A 41 3.17 -15.69 -20.95
N GLU A 42 4.35 -15.22 -21.31
CA GLU A 42 5.32 -16.01 -22.05
C GLU A 42 5.61 -17.34 -21.33
N GLY A 43 5.67 -18.44 -22.08
CA GLY A 43 5.85 -19.80 -21.54
C GLY A 43 4.57 -20.46 -21.01
N TYR A 44 3.44 -19.76 -20.93
CA TYR A 44 2.15 -20.32 -20.50
C TYR A 44 1.13 -20.46 -21.64
N SER A 45 1.49 -20.06 -22.86
CA SER A 45 0.62 -20.20 -24.04
C SER A 45 0.28 -21.68 -24.27
N ASP A 46 -1.01 -21.98 -24.23
CA ASP A 46 -1.56 -23.30 -24.58
C ASP A 46 -1.94 -23.42 -26.07
N GLY A 47 -1.51 -22.45 -26.90
CA GLY A 47 -1.88 -22.38 -28.31
C GLY A 47 -3.32 -21.91 -28.57
N THR A 48 -4.02 -21.43 -27.53
CA THR A 48 -5.37 -20.88 -27.63
C THR A 48 -5.40 -19.37 -27.43
N ASP A 49 -6.49 -18.73 -27.87
CA ASP A 49 -6.74 -17.30 -27.65
C ASP A 49 -7.32 -16.98 -26.27
N ARG A 50 -7.17 -17.88 -25.29
CA ARG A 50 -7.64 -17.64 -23.93
C ARG A 50 -6.85 -16.52 -23.27
N VAL A 51 -7.49 -15.86 -22.31
CA VAL A 51 -6.91 -14.78 -21.49
C VAL A 51 -6.97 -15.15 -20.02
N CYS A 52 -6.02 -14.67 -19.23
CA CYS A 52 -5.96 -14.89 -17.80
C CYS A 52 -6.78 -13.82 -17.07
N LYS A 53 -7.75 -14.23 -16.26
CA LYS A 53 -8.42 -13.33 -15.32
C LYS A 53 -7.55 -13.14 -14.08
N LEU A 54 -7.16 -11.92 -13.78
CA LEU A 54 -6.41 -11.60 -12.58
C LEU A 54 -7.29 -11.77 -11.33
N LYS A 55 -6.78 -12.52 -10.35
CA LYS A 55 -7.44 -12.70 -9.03
C LYS A 55 -6.96 -11.67 -7.99
N ARG A 56 -5.77 -11.11 -8.21
CA ARG A 56 -5.07 -10.15 -7.35
C ARG A 56 -4.43 -9.09 -8.23
N SER A 57 -4.15 -7.94 -7.64
CA SER A 57 -3.41 -6.90 -8.34
C SER A 57 -1.99 -7.39 -8.66
N LEU A 58 -1.44 -6.93 -9.79
CA LEU A 58 -0.11 -7.26 -10.28
C LEU A 58 0.70 -5.97 -10.42
N TYR A 59 2.03 -6.07 -10.41
CA TYR A 59 2.90 -4.97 -10.76
C TYR A 59 2.58 -4.45 -12.19
N GLY A 60 2.74 -3.15 -12.41
CA GLY A 60 2.43 -2.51 -13.70
C GLY A 60 0.95 -2.17 -13.92
N LEU A 61 0.03 -2.62 -13.06
CA LEU A 61 -1.33 -2.07 -13.06
C LEU A 61 -1.31 -0.67 -12.44
N LYS A 62 -1.90 0.31 -13.13
CA LYS A 62 -1.95 1.72 -12.68
C LYS A 62 -2.61 1.92 -11.30
N GLN A 63 -3.47 0.98 -10.92
CA GLN A 63 -4.25 0.98 -9.69
C GLN A 63 -3.66 0.08 -8.60
N ALA A 64 -2.55 -0.61 -8.87
CA ALA A 64 -1.96 -1.56 -7.94
C ALA A 64 -1.56 -0.90 -6.61
N SER A 65 -0.92 0.26 -6.69
CA SER A 65 -0.51 1.06 -5.53
C SER A 65 -1.69 1.49 -4.67
N ARG A 66 -2.80 1.88 -5.31
CA ARG A 66 -4.03 2.25 -4.61
C ARG A 66 -4.66 1.05 -3.89
N TYR A 67 -4.74 -0.11 -4.54
CA TYR A 67 -5.35 -1.30 -3.93
C TYR A 67 -4.54 -1.83 -2.75
N TRP A 68 -3.21 -1.78 -2.83
CA TRP A 68 -2.37 -2.08 -1.67
C TRP A 68 -2.61 -1.08 -0.53
N ASN A 69 -2.63 0.23 -0.82
CA ASN A 69 -2.88 1.23 0.22
C ASN A 69 -4.23 1.00 0.92
N LYS A 70 -5.28 0.75 0.14
CA LYS A 70 -6.61 0.44 0.65
C LYS A 70 -6.61 -0.81 1.53
N HIS A 71 -5.99 -1.90 1.07
CA HIS A 71 -5.92 -3.16 1.81
C HIS A 71 -5.25 -2.98 3.19
N PHE A 72 -4.16 -2.22 3.24
CA PHE A 72 -3.45 -1.94 4.48
C PHE A 72 -4.22 -1.00 5.42
N GLY A 73 -4.89 0.02 4.86
CA GLY A 73 -5.79 0.89 5.63
C GLY A 73 -6.98 0.12 6.24
N GLU A 74 -7.59 -0.80 5.48
CA GLU A 74 -8.62 -1.71 5.97
C GLU A 74 -8.09 -2.59 7.11
N PHE A 75 -6.87 -3.12 6.99
CA PHE A 75 -6.24 -3.90 8.07
C PHE A 75 -6.11 -3.08 9.36
N PHE A 76 -5.67 -1.82 9.29
CA PHE A 76 -5.57 -0.97 10.47
C PHE A 76 -6.92 -0.70 11.14
N PHE A 77 -7.96 -0.50 10.34
CA PHE A 77 -9.32 -0.26 10.83
C PHE A 77 -9.92 -1.52 11.46
N LEU A 78 -9.86 -2.64 10.74
CA LEU A 78 -10.43 -3.93 11.18
C LEU A 78 -9.71 -4.52 12.39
N SER A 79 -8.41 -4.25 12.52
CA SER A 79 -7.62 -4.70 13.68
C SER A 79 -7.77 -3.77 14.90
N GLU A 80 -8.66 -2.76 14.82
CA GLU A 80 -8.90 -1.76 15.87
C GLU A 80 -7.61 -1.11 16.42
N LEU A 81 -6.59 -0.99 15.56
CA LEU A 81 -5.27 -0.55 15.99
C LEU A 81 -5.23 0.95 16.32
N GLY A 82 -6.31 1.69 16.05
CA GLY A 82 -6.49 3.10 16.40
C GLY A 82 -5.82 4.09 15.44
N PHE A 83 -5.40 3.63 14.25
CA PHE A 83 -4.86 4.51 13.22
C PHE A 83 -5.97 5.27 12.49
N LYS A 84 -5.68 6.53 12.14
CA LYS A 84 -6.51 7.36 11.28
C LYS A 84 -5.70 7.80 10.06
N THR A 85 -6.34 7.83 8.90
CA THR A 85 -5.73 8.35 7.68
C THR A 85 -5.66 9.88 7.74
N SER A 86 -4.56 10.46 7.26
CA SER A 86 -4.37 11.91 7.17
C SER A 86 -5.22 12.51 6.05
N GLU A 87 -5.77 13.70 6.27
CA GLU A 87 -6.47 14.48 5.22
C GLU A 87 -5.49 15.03 4.16
N ALA A 88 -4.23 15.25 4.54
CA ALA A 88 -3.23 15.82 3.65
C ALA A 88 -2.60 14.78 2.70
N ASP A 89 -2.59 13.50 3.09
CA ASP A 89 -2.03 12.40 2.30
C ASP A 89 -2.71 11.08 2.65
N SER A 90 -3.33 10.44 1.67
CA SER A 90 -4.07 9.18 1.85
C SER A 90 -3.18 7.97 2.12
N CYS A 91 -1.86 8.10 1.97
CA CYS A 91 -0.89 7.08 2.32
C CYS A 91 -0.29 7.27 3.73
N LEU A 92 -0.72 8.29 4.46
CA LEU A 92 -0.25 8.60 5.81
C LEU A 92 -1.29 8.19 6.87
N TYR A 93 -0.85 7.38 7.82
CA TYR A 93 -1.64 6.89 8.93
C TYR A 93 -1.02 7.34 10.25
N ILE A 94 -1.83 7.95 11.11
CA ILE A 94 -1.39 8.51 12.38
C ILE A 94 -2.21 7.86 13.48
N ARG A 95 -1.52 7.39 14.51
CA ARG A 95 -2.12 6.99 15.78
C ARG A 95 -1.49 7.81 16.88
N ASP A 96 -2.33 8.50 17.64
CA ASP A 96 -1.91 9.21 18.83
C ASP A 96 -2.76 8.70 20.00
N LYS A 97 -2.12 7.98 20.92
CA LYS A 97 -2.78 7.38 22.08
C LYS A 97 -1.81 7.29 23.24
N ASP A 98 -2.26 7.65 24.44
CA ASP A 98 -1.48 7.55 25.69
C ASP A 98 -0.10 8.22 25.59
N GLU A 99 -0.05 9.42 25.00
CA GLU A 99 1.17 10.19 24.70
C GLU A 99 2.18 9.49 23.76
N LYS A 100 1.77 8.39 23.14
CA LYS A 100 2.56 7.66 22.15
C LYS A 100 2.02 7.93 20.75
N LYS A 101 2.80 8.70 19.99
CA LYS A 101 2.55 8.95 18.58
C LYS A 101 3.23 7.90 17.72
N LEU A 102 2.46 7.26 16.84
CA LEU A 102 2.95 6.41 15.76
C LEU A 102 2.50 7.00 14.43
N ILE A 103 3.46 7.14 13.53
CA ILE A 103 3.23 7.62 12.18
C ILE A 103 3.69 6.51 11.23
N VAL A 104 2.80 6.06 10.37
CA VAL A 104 3.08 5.07 9.33
C VAL A 104 2.77 5.71 7.99
N CYS A 105 3.75 5.73 7.10
CA CYS A 105 3.59 6.19 5.73
C CYS A 105 3.89 5.04 4.79
N MET A 106 3.00 4.81 3.84
CA MET A 106 3.29 3.89 2.75
C MET A 106 3.78 4.67 1.54
N TRP A 107 4.86 4.19 0.97
CA TRP A 107 5.39 4.72 -0.27
C TRP A 107 5.62 3.56 -1.23
N MET A 108 5.16 3.76 -2.47
CA MET A 108 5.27 2.78 -3.53
C MET A 108 6.00 3.49 -4.67
N MET A 109 7.05 2.86 -5.19
CA MET A 109 7.65 3.28 -6.45
C MET A 109 6.82 2.65 -7.56
N ASP A 110 6.06 3.49 -8.26
CA ASP A 110 5.50 3.13 -9.57
C ASP A 110 6.56 3.31 -10.67
#